data_AF-A0A8J8GJB2-F1
#
_entry.id   AF-A0A8J8GJB2-F1
#
_cell.length_a   1.000
_cell.length_b   1.000
_cell.length_c   1.000
_cell.angle_alpha   90.00
_cell.angle_beta   90.00
_cell.angle_gamma   90.00
#
_symmetry.space_group_name_H-M   'P 1'
#
loop_
_entity.id
_entity.type
_entity.pdbx_description
1 polymer ?
#
loop_
_entity_poly.entity_id
_entity_poly.type
_entity_poly.pdbx_seq_one_letter_code
_entity_poly.pdbx_strand_id
1 'polypeptide(L)'
;MREISEIRFKTVGEAENRRLIERYVVDAIDRLPELPCCEYAAFMPVTHEAVDGSNVWLTVAGDSDALVEHESEAWDALVEADLVSEWDVTEVTEDWYETAGEQGGELLLQCHDVANQLTSAAFETFDTRPAPIDTYPNEDSNQPIGWWMVLEIAAGHQEYSFGERAELFLSGLEHTYEDIAELGSSEKAAQHIDEGIRALEALRDDLTGETDDG
;
A
#
# COMPACT_ATOMS: atom_id res chain seq x y z
N MET A 1 -18.22 -7.36 13.64
CA MET A 1 -17.04 -7.96 13.02
C MET A 1 -17.47 -8.67 11.76
N ARG A 2 -16.97 -8.24 10.61
CA ARG A 2 -17.19 -8.90 9.33
C ARG A 2 -16.19 -10.05 9.19
N GLU A 3 -16.55 -11.08 8.44
CA GLU A 3 -15.61 -12.15 8.08
C GLU A 3 -14.70 -11.61 6.98
N ILE A 4 -13.39 -11.62 7.23
CA ILE A 4 -12.36 -11.08 6.32
C ILE A 4 -11.50 -12.23 5.81
N SER A 5 -11.33 -12.30 4.50
CA SER A 5 -10.43 -13.24 3.84
C SER A 5 -9.49 -12.50 2.89
N GLU A 6 -8.33 -13.07 2.66
CA GLU A 6 -7.38 -12.64 1.63
C GLU A 6 -7.31 -13.69 0.53
N ILE A 7 -7.54 -13.27 -0.71
CA ILE A 7 -7.27 -14.06 -1.90
C ILE A 7 -5.89 -13.64 -2.40
N ARG A 8 -4.94 -14.57 -2.38
CA ARG A 8 -3.53 -14.29 -2.67
C ARG A 8 -3.19 -14.85 -4.04
N PHE A 9 -2.73 -13.98 -4.93
CA PHE A 9 -2.24 -14.36 -6.25
C PHE A 9 -0.71 -14.27 -6.28
N LYS A 10 -0.05 -15.39 -6.55
CA LYS A 10 1.41 -15.42 -6.70
C LYS A 10 1.83 -15.20 -8.14
N THR A 11 2.38 -14.05 -8.44
CA THR A 11 2.90 -13.69 -9.77
C THR A 11 4.39 -14.02 -9.89
N VAL A 12 4.89 -13.99 -11.13
CA VAL A 12 6.28 -14.32 -11.46
C VAL A 12 7.22 -13.10 -11.49
N GLY A 13 6.74 -11.92 -11.09
CA GLY A 13 7.54 -10.68 -11.05
C GLY A 13 6.72 -9.39 -10.99
N GLU A 14 7.41 -8.25 -10.80
CA GLU A 14 6.77 -6.92 -10.69
C GLU A 14 5.98 -6.50 -11.95
N ALA A 15 6.44 -6.89 -13.14
CA ALA A 15 5.76 -6.57 -14.39
C ALA A 15 4.41 -7.30 -14.48
N GLU A 16 4.37 -8.55 -14.01
CA GLU A 16 3.17 -9.37 -13.94
C GLU A 16 2.22 -8.91 -12.84
N ASN A 17 2.72 -8.36 -11.71
CA ASN A 17 1.87 -7.68 -10.72
C ASN A 17 1.07 -6.55 -11.37
N ARG A 18 1.71 -5.62 -12.09
CA ARG A 18 1.00 -4.52 -12.74
C ARG A 18 -0.02 -5.03 -13.76
N ARG A 19 0.35 -6.03 -14.58
CA ARG A 19 -0.56 -6.63 -15.56
C ARG A 19 -1.76 -7.32 -14.90
N LEU A 20 -1.55 -8.03 -13.80
CA LEU A 20 -2.64 -8.63 -13.02
C LEU A 20 -3.56 -7.54 -12.46
N ILE A 21 -2.98 -6.46 -11.94
CA ILE A 21 -3.77 -5.37 -11.38
C ILE A 21 -4.65 -4.73 -12.46
N GLU A 22 -4.06 -4.36 -13.60
CA GLU A 22 -4.76 -3.75 -14.73
C GLU A 22 -5.79 -4.68 -15.39
N ARG A 23 -5.54 -6.00 -15.42
CA ARG A 23 -6.39 -6.96 -16.13
C ARG A 23 -7.53 -7.51 -15.29
N TYR A 24 -7.36 -7.63 -13.98
CA TYR A 24 -8.31 -8.31 -13.11
C TYR A 24 -8.64 -7.51 -11.86
N VAL A 25 -7.63 -7.04 -11.12
CA VAL A 25 -7.85 -6.50 -9.76
C VAL A 25 -8.70 -5.23 -9.75
N VAL A 26 -8.41 -4.28 -10.65
CA VAL A 26 -9.16 -3.01 -10.71
C VAL A 26 -10.63 -3.25 -11.05
N ASP A 27 -10.92 -4.21 -11.92
CA ASP A 27 -12.31 -4.62 -12.22
C ASP A 27 -12.93 -5.39 -11.04
N ALA A 28 -12.16 -6.27 -10.40
CA ALA A 28 -12.63 -7.11 -9.30
C ALA A 28 -13.05 -6.28 -8.09
N ILE A 29 -12.27 -5.28 -7.69
CA ILE A 29 -12.61 -4.45 -6.52
C ILE A 29 -13.92 -3.67 -6.74
N ASP A 30 -14.26 -3.34 -7.98
CA ASP A 30 -15.50 -2.64 -8.32
C ASP A 30 -16.69 -3.61 -8.45
N ARG A 31 -16.51 -4.77 -9.12
CA ARG A 31 -17.63 -5.68 -9.40
C ARG A 31 -17.93 -6.66 -8.28
N LEU A 32 -16.93 -7.11 -7.51
CA LEU A 32 -17.13 -8.13 -6.49
C LEU A 32 -18.13 -7.67 -5.42
N PRO A 33 -18.08 -6.42 -4.91
CA PRO A 33 -19.08 -5.91 -3.96
C PRO A 33 -20.52 -5.85 -4.51
N GLU A 34 -20.73 -5.99 -5.83
CA GLU A 34 -22.07 -6.10 -6.41
C GLU A 34 -22.68 -7.51 -6.23
N LEU A 35 -21.86 -8.49 -5.84
CA LEU A 35 -22.29 -9.87 -5.60
C LEU A 35 -22.89 -10.01 -4.19
N PRO A 36 -23.97 -10.80 -4.02
CA PRO A 36 -24.57 -11.03 -2.70
C PRO A 36 -23.63 -11.67 -1.66
N CYS A 37 -22.56 -12.34 -2.09
CA CYS A 37 -21.59 -13.01 -1.22
C CYS A 37 -20.41 -12.12 -0.80
N CYS A 38 -20.26 -10.93 -1.37
CA CYS A 38 -19.13 -10.06 -1.12
C CYS A 38 -19.64 -8.66 -0.74
N GLU A 39 -19.40 -8.27 0.50
CA GLU A 39 -19.77 -6.95 1.02
C GLU A 39 -18.72 -5.89 0.69
N TYR A 40 -17.49 -6.32 0.43
CA TYR A 40 -16.33 -5.47 0.27
C TYR A 40 -15.21 -6.21 -0.45
N ALA A 41 -14.49 -5.51 -1.33
CA ALA A 41 -13.27 -5.98 -1.94
C ALA A 41 -12.27 -4.82 -2.07
N ALA A 42 -11.02 -5.08 -1.70
CA ALA A 42 -9.91 -4.17 -1.93
C ALA A 42 -8.66 -4.94 -2.27
N PHE A 43 -7.70 -4.28 -2.92
CA PHE A 43 -6.40 -4.90 -3.13
C PHE A 43 -5.35 -4.29 -2.21
N MET A 44 -4.50 -5.17 -1.70
CA MET A 44 -3.31 -4.79 -0.96
C MET A 44 -2.10 -5.05 -1.86
N PRO A 45 -1.40 -4.00 -2.33
CA PRO A 45 -0.15 -4.22 -3.00
C PRO A 45 0.88 -4.68 -1.98
N VAL A 46 1.21 -5.97 -1.98
CA VAL A 46 2.39 -6.44 -1.26
C VAL A 46 3.60 -6.07 -2.10
N THR A 47 4.27 -4.97 -1.71
CA THR A 47 5.45 -4.44 -2.39
C THR A 47 6.73 -5.26 -2.15
N HIS A 48 6.62 -6.47 -1.61
CA HIS A 48 7.75 -7.16 -1.01
C HIS A 48 8.37 -8.23 -1.92
N GLU A 49 9.64 -8.04 -2.27
CA GLU A 49 10.52 -9.11 -2.79
C GLU A 49 10.79 -10.21 -1.73
N ALA A 50 10.51 -9.93 -0.45
CA ALA A 50 10.83 -10.79 0.70
C ALA A 50 9.81 -11.91 0.98
N VAL A 51 8.61 -11.86 0.38
CA VAL A 51 7.57 -12.89 0.56
C VAL A 51 7.60 -13.86 -0.61
N ASP A 52 8.71 -14.60 -0.80
CA ASP A 52 8.85 -15.76 -1.72
C ASP A 52 8.03 -15.71 -3.03
N GLY A 53 8.03 -14.56 -3.72
CA GLY A 53 7.27 -14.33 -4.94
C GLY A 53 6.54 -12.99 -4.93
N SER A 54 6.49 -12.33 -6.07
CA SER A 54 5.65 -11.16 -6.26
C SER A 54 4.19 -11.56 -6.03
N ASN A 55 3.52 -10.98 -5.04
CA ASN A 55 2.12 -11.34 -4.74
C ASN A 55 1.20 -10.13 -4.91
N VAL A 56 -0.03 -10.37 -5.35
CA VAL A 56 -1.12 -9.40 -5.31
C VAL A 56 -2.24 -10.00 -4.49
N TRP A 57 -2.72 -9.28 -3.48
CA TRP A 57 -3.75 -9.78 -2.57
C TRP A 57 -5.04 -9.00 -2.77
N LEU A 58 -6.16 -9.71 -2.74
CA LEU A 58 -7.48 -9.12 -2.59
C LEU A 58 -7.99 -9.41 -1.18
N THR A 59 -8.18 -8.36 -0.39
CA THR A 59 -8.91 -8.43 0.87
C THR A 59 -10.39 -8.35 0.57
N VAL A 60 -11.16 -9.32 1.03
CA VAL A 60 -12.61 -9.40 0.84
C VAL A 60 -13.31 -9.53 2.18
N ALA A 61 -14.47 -8.89 2.31
CA ALA A 61 -15.39 -9.15 3.40
C ALA A 61 -16.64 -9.86 2.88
N GLY A 62 -17.05 -10.94 3.52
CA GLY A 62 -18.23 -11.73 3.13
C GLY A 62 -17.99 -13.24 3.14
N ASP A 63 -18.84 -13.96 2.42
CA ASP A 63 -18.80 -15.42 2.30
C ASP A 63 -17.73 -15.81 1.26
N SER A 64 -16.53 -16.13 1.76
CA SER A 64 -15.38 -16.46 0.92
C SER A 64 -15.54 -17.78 0.18
N ASP A 65 -16.25 -18.76 0.74
CA ASP A 65 -16.54 -20.03 0.07
C ASP A 65 -17.43 -19.80 -1.16
N ALA A 66 -18.51 -19.03 -1.00
CA ALA A 66 -19.39 -18.68 -2.12
C ALA A 66 -18.68 -17.81 -3.17
N LEU A 67 -17.73 -16.95 -2.74
CA LEU A 67 -16.90 -16.19 -3.65
C LEU A 67 -15.96 -17.08 -4.47
N VAL A 68 -15.29 -18.05 -3.83
CA VAL A 68 -14.43 -19.04 -4.50
C VAL A 68 -15.23 -19.86 -5.51
N GLU A 69 -16.45 -20.30 -5.15
CA GLU A 69 -17.34 -21.01 -6.08
C GLU A 69 -17.69 -20.17 -7.32
N HIS A 70 -17.81 -18.84 -7.15
CA HIS A 70 -18.12 -17.92 -8.25
C HIS A 70 -16.90 -17.58 -9.11
N GLU A 71 -15.72 -17.41 -8.49
CA GLU A 71 -14.55 -16.80 -9.11
C GLU A 71 -13.44 -17.76 -9.52
N SER A 72 -13.42 -18.98 -8.97
CA SER A 72 -12.32 -19.95 -9.20
C SER A 72 -12.03 -20.21 -10.67
N GLU A 73 -13.05 -20.29 -11.54
CA GLU A 73 -12.84 -20.45 -12.99
C GLU A 73 -12.08 -19.26 -13.61
N ALA A 74 -12.35 -18.04 -13.15
CA ALA A 74 -11.64 -16.85 -13.62
C ALA A 74 -10.19 -16.84 -13.12
N TRP A 75 -9.95 -17.23 -11.87
CA TRP A 75 -8.60 -17.30 -11.29
C TRP A 75 -7.77 -18.41 -11.92
N ASP A 76 -8.36 -19.58 -12.18
CA ASP A 76 -7.71 -20.67 -12.91
C ASP A 76 -7.34 -20.24 -14.33
N ALA A 77 -8.17 -19.43 -15.00
CA ALA A 77 -7.82 -18.86 -16.29
C ALA A 77 -6.64 -17.87 -16.23
N LEU A 78 -6.40 -17.20 -15.08
CA LEU A 78 -5.19 -16.38 -14.87
C LEU A 78 -3.94 -17.26 -14.74
N VAL A 79 -4.08 -18.44 -14.12
CA VAL A 79 -3.01 -19.43 -14.01
C VAL A 79 -2.69 -20.04 -15.37
N GLU A 80 -3.71 -20.45 -16.14
CA GLU A 80 -3.53 -20.96 -17.51
C GLU A 80 -2.91 -19.94 -18.47
N ALA A 81 -3.06 -18.64 -18.18
CA ALA A 81 -2.48 -17.56 -18.96
C ALA A 81 -1.05 -17.17 -18.52
N ASP A 82 -0.43 -17.93 -17.60
CA ASP A 82 0.89 -17.65 -16.99
C ASP A 82 0.99 -16.24 -16.35
N LEU A 83 -0.13 -15.66 -15.94
CA LEU A 83 -0.14 -14.35 -15.25
C LEU A 83 0.07 -14.52 -13.74
N VAL A 84 -0.44 -15.63 -13.22
CA VAL A 84 -0.34 -16.07 -11.83
C VAL A 84 0.17 -17.52 -11.86
N SER A 85 1.01 -17.90 -10.91
CA SER A 85 1.51 -19.27 -10.78
C SER A 85 0.59 -20.15 -9.93
N GLU A 86 0.01 -19.57 -8.88
CA GLU A 86 -0.96 -20.20 -7.99
C GLU A 86 -1.80 -19.12 -7.28
N TRP A 87 -2.98 -19.51 -6.81
CA TRP A 87 -3.81 -18.68 -5.94
C TRP A 87 -4.25 -19.47 -4.71
N ASP A 88 -4.40 -18.79 -3.58
CA ASP A 88 -4.92 -19.35 -2.32
C ASP A 88 -5.86 -18.37 -1.61
N VAL A 89 -6.63 -18.88 -0.65
CA VAL A 89 -7.51 -18.08 0.22
C VAL A 89 -7.14 -18.33 1.67
N THR A 90 -6.94 -17.25 2.42
CA THR A 90 -6.62 -17.27 3.85
C THR A 90 -7.65 -16.45 4.62
N GLU A 91 -8.24 -17.02 5.67
CA GLU A 91 -9.09 -16.26 6.61
C GLU A 91 -8.20 -15.44 7.55
N VAL A 92 -8.46 -14.14 7.66
CA VAL A 92 -7.64 -13.20 8.45
C VAL A 92 -8.47 -12.36 9.42
N THR A 93 -9.73 -12.75 9.67
CA THR A 93 -10.65 -12.00 10.52
C THR A 93 -10.06 -11.69 11.90
N GLU A 94 -9.51 -12.70 12.59
CA GLU A 94 -8.95 -12.50 13.93
C GLU A 94 -7.77 -11.51 13.89
N ASP A 95 -6.75 -11.76 13.06
CA ASP A 95 -5.58 -10.89 12.91
C ASP A 95 -5.95 -9.43 12.56
N TRP A 96 -6.95 -9.25 11.69
CA TRP A 96 -7.44 -7.94 11.24
C TRP A 96 -7.96 -7.09 12.42
N TYR A 97 -8.81 -7.68 13.26
CA TYR A 97 -9.45 -6.96 14.36
C TYR A 97 -8.66 -7.03 15.67
N GLU A 98 -7.74 -7.98 15.85
CA GLU A 98 -6.82 -8.00 16.99
C GLU A 98 -5.81 -6.85 16.91
N THR A 99 -5.28 -6.59 15.70
CA THR A 99 -4.29 -5.54 15.47
C THR A 99 -4.91 -4.14 15.55
N ALA A 100 -6.04 -3.93 14.86
CA ALA A 100 -6.64 -2.60 14.72
C ALA A 100 -7.75 -2.30 15.74
N GLY A 101 -8.23 -3.32 16.48
CA GLY A 101 -9.46 -3.24 17.27
C GLY A 101 -10.71 -3.14 16.38
N GLU A 102 -11.90 -3.23 16.98
CA GLU A 102 -13.16 -3.26 16.21
C GLU A 102 -13.36 -1.98 15.37
N GLN A 103 -13.12 -0.80 15.96
CA GLN A 103 -13.27 0.47 15.23
C GLN A 103 -12.17 0.69 14.20
N GLY A 104 -10.93 0.31 14.51
CA GLY A 104 -9.81 0.46 13.59
C GLY A 104 -9.92 -0.50 12.41
N GLY A 105 -10.40 -1.73 12.63
CA GLY A 105 -10.61 -2.70 11.56
C GLY A 105 -11.67 -2.24 10.56
N GLU A 106 -12.77 -1.64 11.02
CA GLU A 106 -13.78 -1.05 10.11
C GLU A 106 -13.24 0.19 9.39
N LEU A 107 -12.44 1.02 10.08
CA LEU A 107 -11.78 2.17 9.46
C LEU A 107 -10.77 1.73 8.40
N LEU A 108 -10.03 0.65 8.65
CA LEU A 108 -9.03 0.13 7.71
C LEU A 108 -9.67 -0.28 6.39
N LEU A 109 -10.86 -0.91 6.41
CA LEU A 109 -11.63 -1.19 5.20
C LEU A 109 -11.97 0.10 4.42
N GLN A 110 -12.35 1.17 5.12
CA GLN A 110 -12.64 2.46 4.48
C GLN A 110 -11.36 3.10 3.90
N CYS A 111 -10.24 3.02 4.61
CA CYS A 111 -8.95 3.50 4.12
C CYS A 111 -8.51 2.78 2.85
N HIS A 112 -8.68 1.46 2.78
CA HIS A 112 -8.38 0.67 1.60
C HIS A 112 -9.26 1.03 0.40
N ASP A 113 -10.56 1.29 0.61
CA ASP A 113 -11.45 1.76 -0.47
C ASP A 113 -10.94 3.08 -1.07
N VAL A 114 -10.62 4.06 -0.22
CA VAL A 114 -10.07 5.34 -0.68
C VAL A 114 -8.71 5.14 -1.38
N ALA A 115 -7.84 4.28 -0.86
CA ALA A 115 -6.55 3.98 -1.47
C ALA A 115 -6.67 3.32 -2.84
N ASN A 116 -7.68 2.47 -3.04
CA ASN A 116 -7.95 1.83 -4.33
C ASN A 116 -8.45 2.84 -5.37
N GLN A 117 -9.35 3.73 -4.98
CA GLN A 117 -9.82 4.82 -5.85
C GLN A 117 -8.66 5.72 -6.25
N LEU A 118 -7.78 6.05 -5.29
CA LEU A 118 -6.56 6.81 -5.56
C LEU A 118 -5.63 6.08 -6.54
N THR A 119 -5.45 4.77 -6.39
CA THR A 119 -4.59 3.98 -7.27
C THR A 119 -5.16 3.89 -8.68
N SER A 120 -6.47 3.67 -8.81
CA SER A 120 -7.15 3.65 -10.11
C SER A 120 -7.00 5.00 -10.82
N ALA A 121 -7.24 6.11 -10.13
CA ALA A 121 -7.03 7.45 -10.67
C ALA A 121 -5.55 7.70 -11.05
N ALA A 122 -4.60 7.15 -10.28
CA ALA A 122 -3.18 7.26 -10.58
C ALA A 122 -2.79 6.50 -11.85
N PHE A 123 -3.33 5.31 -12.07
CA PHE A 123 -3.08 4.52 -13.28
C PHE A 123 -3.68 5.17 -14.53
N GLU A 124 -4.83 5.84 -14.41
CA GLU A 124 -5.41 6.64 -15.49
C GLU A 124 -4.61 7.91 -15.78
N THR A 125 -4.05 8.53 -14.75
CA THR A 125 -3.35 9.82 -14.86
C THR A 125 -1.91 9.67 -15.32
N PHE A 126 -1.20 8.64 -14.86
CA PHE A 126 0.24 8.48 -15.06
C PHE A 126 0.55 7.26 -15.92
N ASP A 127 1.03 7.50 -17.15
CA ASP A 127 1.52 6.43 -18.03
C ASP A 127 2.62 5.59 -17.35
N THR A 128 3.50 6.27 -16.63
CA THR A 128 4.57 5.66 -15.82
C THR A 128 4.43 6.09 -14.37
N ARG A 129 4.57 5.15 -13.43
CA ARG A 129 4.56 5.42 -12.00
C ARG A 129 5.58 6.54 -11.68
N PRO A 130 5.17 7.67 -11.07
CA PRO A 130 6.09 8.71 -10.68
C PRO A 130 7.08 8.19 -9.64
N ALA A 131 8.29 8.75 -9.60
CA ALA A 131 9.23 8.45 -8.53
C ALA A 131 8.64 8.84 -7.17
N PRO A 132 8.95 8.13 -6.08
CA PRO A 132 8.51 8.52 -4.73
C PRO A 132 8.88 9.97 -4.39
N ILE A 133 10.12 10.35 -4.75
CA ILE A 133 10.69 11.70 -4.66
C ILE A 133 11.62 11.88 -5.86
N ASP A 134 11.50 13.00 -6.59
CA ASP A 134 12.43 13.43 -7.64
C ASP A 134 12.85 14.89 -7.38
N THR A 135 14.14 15.17 -7.53
CA THR A 135 14.71 16.51 -7.34
C THR A 135 14.80 17.30 -8.64
N TYR A 136 14.54 16.67 -9.80
CA TYR A 136 14.67 17.27 -11.12
C TYR A 136 15.94 18.12 -11.25
N PRO A 137 17.15 17.53 -11.11
CA PRO A 137 18.40 18.27 -10.89
C PRO A 137 18.83 19.18 -12.04
N ASN A 138 18.18 19.07 -13.20
CA ASN A 138 18.39 19.93 -14.36
C ASN A 138 17.44 21.14 -14.41
N GLU A 139 16.52 21.24 -13.44
CA GLU A 139 15.57 22.32 -13.28
C GLU A 139 16.03 23.24 -12.14
N ASP A 140 15.71 24.53 -12.25
CA ASP A 140 15.94 25.51 -11.19
C ASP A 140 14.80 25.42 -10.16
N SER A 141 14.64 24.23 -9.56
CA SER A 141 13.63 23.92 -8.54
C SER A 141 14.32 23.61 -7.22
N ASN A 142 13.86 24.26 -6.15
CA ASN A 142 14.33 24.00 -4.80
C ASN A 142 13.47 22.97 -4.04
N GLN A 143 12.43 22.42 -4.67
CA GLN A 143 11.49 21.54 -4.01
C GLN A 143 11.44 20.17 -4.71
N PRO A 144 11.86 19.09 -4.02
CA PRO A 144 11.66 17.74 -4.52
C PRO A 144 10.16 17.42 -4.66
N ILE A 145 9.75 16.86 -5.79
CA ILE A 145 8.36 16.49 -6.10
C ILE A 145 8.32 15.02 -6.51
N GLY A 146 7.30 14.30 -6.07
CA GLY A 146 7.07 12.91 -6.43
C GLY A 146 5.72 12.42 -5.91
N TRP A 147 5.55 11.10 -5.81
CA TRP A 147 4.32 10.50 -5.28
C TRP A 147 3.96 10.99 -3.87
N TRP A 148 4.95 11.33 -3.04
CA TRP A 148 4.72 11.88 -1.69
C TRP A 148 3.79 13.11 -1.69
N MET A 149 3.84 13.92 -2.75
CA MET A 149 3.04 15.14 -2.85
C MET A 149 1.55 14.83 -2.96
N VAL A 150 1.17 13.68 -3.52
CA VAL A 150 -0.23 13.24 -3.58
C VAL A 150 -0.76 12.97 -2.18
N LEU A 151 0.03 12.32 -1.32
CA LEU A 151 -0.33 12.04 0.07
C LEU A 151 -0.40 13.33 0.89
N GLU A 152 0.56 14.25 0.71
CA GLU A 152 0.54 15.56 1.38
C GLU A 152 -0.69 16.41 0.99
N ILE A 153 -1.02 16.45 -0.31
CA ILE A 153 -2.20 17.18 -0.79
C ILE A 153 -3.48 16.53 -0.26
N ALA A 154 -3.58 15.19 -0.28
CA ALA A 154 -4.73 14.48 0.26
C ALA A 154 -4.93 14.77 1.76
N ALA A 155 -3.86 14.75 2.55
CA ALA A 155 -3.90 15.13 3.97
C ALA A 155 -4.31 16.60 4.16
N GLY A 156 -3.81 17.51 3.32
CA GLY A 156 -4.22 18.91 3.31
C GLY A 156 -5.71 19.12 2.98
N HIS A 157 -6.27 18.34 2.07
CA HIS A 157 -7.71 18.37 1.75
C HIS A 157 -8.60 17.88 2.90
N GLN A 158 -8.06 17.07 3.82
CA GLN A 158 -8.74 16.69 5.05
C GLN A 158 -8.59 17.74 6.16
N GLU A 159 -7.99 18.89 5.85
CA GLU A 159 -7.77 20.03 6.77
C GLU A 159 -6.88 19.70 7.98
N TYR A 160 -6.05 18.65 7.88
CA TYR A 160 -5.09 18.33 8.93
C TYR A 160 -4.10 19.47 9.15
N SER A 161 -3.87 19.81 10.42
CA SER A 161 -2.84 20.76 10.82
C SER A 161 -1.45 20.28 10.40
N PHE A 162 -0.46 21.18 10.42
CA PHE A 162 0.93 20.80 10.12
C PHE A 162 1.46 19.76 11.13
N GLY A 163 1.01 19.81 12.39
CA GLY A 163 1.38 18.84 13.42
C GLY A 163 0.80 17.45 13.13
N GLU A 164 -0.50 17.38 12.85
CA GLU A 164 -1.17 16.11 12.51
C GLU A 164 -0.60 15.48 11.24
N ARG A 165 -0.23 16.29 10.24
CA ARG A 165 0.48 15.81 9.04
C ARG A 165 1.84 15.21 9.37
N ALA A 166 2.63 15.89 10.22
CA ALA A 166 3.92 15.36 10.64
C ALA A 166 3.77 14.03 11.40
N GLU A 167 2.77 13.91 12.26
CA GLU A 167 2.45 12.66 12.98
C GLU A 167 2.01 11.54 12.01
N LEU A 168 1.18 11.86 11.01
CA LEU A 168 0.75 10.92 9.97
C LEU A 168 1.95 10.32 9.23
N PHE A 169 2.87 11.16 8.73
CA PHE A 169 4.04 10.67 8.01
C PHE A 169 5.02 9.93 8.91
N LEU A 170 5.18 10.36 10.15
CA LEU A 170 6.03 9.68 11.12
C LEU A 170 5.50 8.26 11.41
N SER A 171 4.19 8.12 11.64
CA SER A 171 3.58 6.80 11.88
C SER A 171 3.73 5.86 10.69
N GLY A 172 3.61 6.38 9.46
CA GLY A 172 3.87 5.62 8.24
C GLY A 172 5.35 5.21 8.09
N LEU A 173 6.28 6.09 8.48
CA LEU A 173 7.71 5.81 8.49
C LEU A 173 8.06 4.70 9.48
N GLU A 174 7.51 4.76 10.70
CA GLU A 174 7.70 3.76 11.74
C GLU A 174 7.26 2.37 11.26
N HIS A 175 6.03 2.23 10.75
CA HIS A 175 5.53 0.98 10.17
C HIS A 175 6.42 0.48 9.03
N THR A 176 6.84 1.37 8.13
CA THR A 176 7.72 0.98 7.01
C THR A 176 9.06 0.42 7.49
N TYR A 177 9.62 0.97 8.57
CA TYR A 177 10.88 0.47 9.14
C TYR A 177 10.71 -0.83 9.91
N GLU A 178 9.56 -1.05 10.55
CA GLU A 178 9.19 -2.35 11.12
C GLU A 178 9.10 -3.41 10.02
N ASP A 179 8.42 -3.12 8.91
CA ASP A 179 8.35 -4.01 7.73
C ASP A 179 9.76 -4.33 7.18
N ILE A 180 10.63 -3.33 7.04
CA ILE A 180 12.03 -3.54 6.59
C ILE A 180 12.78 -4.44 7.58
N ALA A 181 12.55 -4.29 8.88
CA ALA A 181 13.23 -5.08 9.90
C ALA A 181 12.75 -6.54 9.90
N GLU A 182 11.44 -6.76 9.80
CA GLU A 182 10.81 -8.09 9.83
C GLU A 182 11.06 -8.88 8.55
N LEU A 183 10.90 -8.23 7.39
CA LEU A 183 10.92 -8.89 6.09
C LEU A 183 12.31 -8.82 5.43
N GLY A 184 13.12 -7.84 5.80
CA GLY A 184 14.47 -7.66 5.28
C GLY A 184 15.54 -7.96 6.33
N SER A 185 15.96 -6.90 7.02
CA SER A 185 16.99 -6.97 8.06
C SER A 185 16.84 -5.81 9.01
N SER A 186 16.87 -6.10 10.31
CA SER A 186 16.91 -5.07 11.35
C SER A 186 18.11 -4.12 11.22
N GLU A 187 19.22 -4.57 10.62
CA GLU A 187 20.38 -3.70 10.36
C GLU A 187 20.06 -2.65 9.29
N LYS A 188 19.33 -3.02 8.22
CA LYS A 188 18.90 -2.07 7.19
C LYS A 188 17.90 -1.06 7.76
N ALA A 189 16.94 -1.52 8.56
CA ALA A 189 15.99 -0.64 9.23
C ALA A 189 16.73 0.37 10.13
N ALA A 190 17.68 -0.10 10.95
CA ALA A 190 18.50 0.77 11.80
C ALA A 190 19.31 1.80 10.99
N GLN A 191 19.89 1.40 9.86
CA GLN A 191 20.61 2.33 8.97
C GLN A 191 19.70 3.45 8.44
N HIS A 192 18.49 3.11 7.99
CA HIS A 192 17.52 4.11 7.54
C HIS A 192 17.06 5.04 8.67
N ILE A 193 16.88 4.52 9.89
CA ILE A 193 16.58 5.33 11.07
C ILE A 193 17.71 6.32 11.35
N ASP A 194 18.96 5.88 11.36
CA ASP A 194 20.12 6.74 11.59
C ASP A 194 20.25 7.84 10.52
N GLU A 195 19.98 7.52 9.26
CA GLU A 195 19.94 8.50 8.16
C GLU A 195 18.82 9.53 8.36
N GLY A 196 17.63 9.07 8.76
CA GLY A 196 16.50 9.94 9.08
C GLY A 196 16.80 10.88 10.26
N ILE A 197 17.43 10.36 11.33
CA ILE A 197 17.85 11.16 12.49
C ILE A 197 18.80 12.28 12.04
N ARG A 198 19.85 11.95 11.27
CA ARG A 198 20.80 12.96 10.78
C ARG A 198 20.13 14.02 9.92
N ALA A 199 19.19 13.64 9.06
CA ALA A 199 18.45 14.58 8.22
C ALA A 199 17.56 15.52 9.06
N LEU A 200 16.89 15.00 10.08
CA LEU A 200 16.07 15.79 10.99
C LEU A 200 16.91 16.70 11.89
N GLU A 201 18.09 16.25 12.34
CA GLU A 201 19.04 17.09 13.07
C GLU A 201 19.55 18.24 12.21
N ALA A 202 19.98 17.97 10.97
CA ALA A 202 20.38 19.03 10.04
C ALA A 202 19.25 20.03 9.77
N LEU A 203 18.02 19.55 9.56
CA LEU A 203 16.85 20.40 9.38
C LEU A 203 16.57 21.25 10.63
N ARG A 204 16.71 20.67 11.83
CA ARG A 204 16.55 21.41 13.08
C ARG A 204 17.57 22.54 13.15
N ASP A 205 18.83 22.26 12.87
CA ASP A 205 19.92 23.23 12.96
C ASP A 205 19.71 24.38 11.94
N ASP A 206 19.25 24.06 10.72
CA ASP A 206 18.85 25.05 9.70
C ASP A 206 17.68 25.93 10.16
N LEU A 207 16.68 25.35 10.84
CA LEU A 207 15.51 26.06 11.34
C LEU A 207 15.80 26.92 12.57
N THR A 208 16.69 26.48 13.46
CA THR A 208 17.07 27.22 14.68
C THR A 208 18.20 28.22 14.43
N GLY A 209 18.89 28.12 13.29
CA GLY A 209 20.03 28.97 12.94
C GLY A 209 21.29 28.62 13.73
N GLU A 210 21.36 27.42 14.31
CA GLU A 210 22.56 26.88 14.96
C GLU A 210 23.49 26.26 13.91
N THR A 211 23.95 27.06 12.93
CA THR A 211 25.12 26.65 12.14
C THR A 211 26.34 26.73 13.04
N ASP A 212 26.96 25.58 13.29
CA ASP A 212 28.23 25.42 13.99
C ASP A 212 29.29 26.32 13.31
N ASP A 213 29.48 27.53 13.85
CA ASP A 213 30.58 28.43 13.50
C ASP A 213 31.89 27.81 14.03
N GLY A 214 32.43 26.86 13.25
CA GLY A 214 33.79 26.33 13.37
C GLY A 214 34.82 27.19 12.64
#